data_AF-A0AAV1ZCR2-F1
#
_entry.id   AF-A0AAV1ZCR2-F1
#
_cell.length_a   1.000
_cell.length_b   1.000
_cell.length_c   1.000
_cell.angle_alpha   90.00
_cell.angle_beta   90.00
_cell.angle_gamma   90.00
#
_symmetry.space_group_name_H-M   'P 1'
#
loop_
_entity.id
_entity.type
_entity.pdbx_description
1 polymer ?
#
loop_
_entity_poly.entity_id
_entity_poly.type
_entity_poly.pdbx_seq_one_letter_code
_entity_poly.pdbx_strand_id
1 'polypeptide(L)' 'MLITFFDAQGIIHKEFVPEGQTVKGEFYCHVMKRLLASLCVRPHLAVSGKWLLLHDNARPHTVMCVRRFLSQQQVTELL' A
#
# COMPACT_ATOMS: atom_id res chain seq x y z
N MET A 1 -12.33 10.66 -1.06
CA MET A 1 -11.90 9.67 -0.04
C MET A 1 -10.40 9.84 0.20
N LEU A 2 -9.92 9.75 1.44
CA LEU A 2 -8.49 9.83 1.76
C LEU A 2 -7.95 8.42 2.04
N ILE A 3 -6.83 8.05 1.40
CA ILE A 3 -6.07 6.84 1.73
C ILE A 3 -4.83 7.27 2.52
N THR A 4 -4.53 6.60 3.62
CA THR A 4 -3.37 6.92 4.48
C THR A 4 -2.69 5.64 4.94
N PHE A 5 -1.37 5.60 4.80
CA PHE A 5 -0.49 4.57 5.34
C PHE A 5 0.44 5.21 6.37
N PHE A 6 0.59 4.54 7.50
CA PHE A 6 1.39 5.02 8.62
C PHE A 6 1.97 3.84 9.40
N ASP A 7 3.00 4.15 10.19
CA ASP A 7 3.56 3.26 11.19
C ASP A 7 3.48 3.94 12.57
N ALA A 8 4.11 3.32 13.57
CA ALA A 8 4.18 3.88 14.92
C ALA A 8 4.89 5.25 14.99
N GLN A 9 5.67 5.64 13.97
CA GLN A 9 6.37 6.92 13.88
C GLN A 9 5.55 7.97 13.10
N GLY A 10 4.40 7.59 12.55
CA GLY A 10 3.45 8.48 11.87
C GLY A 10 3.26 8.16 10.40
N ILE A 11 2.78 9.14 9.63
CA ILE A 11 2.36 8.96 8.24
C ILE A 11 3.56 8.71 7.33
N ILE A 12 3.44 7.70 6.47
CA ILE A 12 4.40 7.35 5.40
C ILE A 12 3.90 7.89 4.06
N HIS A 13 2.63 7.67 3.75
CA HIS A 13 2.02 8.10 2.50
C HIS A 13 0.55 8.44 2.73
N LYS A 14 0.07 9.48 2.06
CA LYS A 14 -1.36 9.81 2.01
C LYS A 14 -1.70 10.40 0.66
N GLU A 15 -2.87 10.07 0.15
CA GLU A 15 -3.36 10.65 -1.09
C GLU A 15 -4.88 10.68 -1.14
N PHE A 16 -5.40 11.68 -1.83
CA PHE A 16 -6.82 11.77 -2.12
C PHE A 16 -7.15 10.94 -3.35
N VAL A 17 -8.18 10.11 -3.21
CA VAL A 17 -8.82 9.48 -4.35
C VAL A 17 -9.60 10.57 -5.11
N PRO A 18 -9.39 10.71 -6.43
CA PRO A 18 -10.12 11.67 -7.24
C PRO A 18 -11.62 11.53 -7.08
N GLU A 19 -12.34 12.65 -7.20
CA GLU A 19 -13.79 12.64 -7.10
C GLU A 19 -14.41 11.78 -8.22
N GLY A 20 -15.43 10.98 -7.87
CA GLY A 20 -16.05 10.01 -8.79
C GLY A 20 -15.21 8.76 -9.11
N GLN A 21 -13.95 8.67 -8.64
CA GLN A 21 -13.11 7.49 -8.88
C GLN A 21 -13.48 6.34 -7.94
N THR A 22 -13.85 5.19 -8.52
CA THR A 22 -13.99 3.93 -7.77
C THR A 22 -12.61 3.31 -7.55
N VAL A 23 -12.31 2.92 -6.29
CA VAL A 23 -11.09 2.17 -5.97
C VAL A 23 -11.26 0.72 -6.43
N LYS A 24 -10.68 0.42 -7.58
CA LYS A 24 -10.51 -0.95 -8.11
C LYS A 24 -9.12 -1.46 -7.74
N GLY A 25 -8.89 -2.78 -7.89
CA GLY A 25 -7.59 -3.37 -7.59
C GLY A 25 -6.42 -2.75 -8.35
N GLU A 26 -6.60 -2.40 -9.64
CA GLU A 26 -5.57 -1.71 -10.42
C GLU A 26 -5.22 -0.34 -9.84
N PHE A 27 -6.23 0.45 -9.45
CA PHE A 27 -6.01 1.72 -8.77
C PHE A 27 -5.22 1.51 -7.48
N TYR A 28 -5.59 0.49 -6.70
CA TYR A 28 -4.87 0.14 -5.48
C TYR A 28 -3.41 -0.25 -5.73
N CYS A 29 -3.10 -1.02 -6.78
CA CYS A 29 -1.70 -1.30 -7.17
C CYS A 29 -0.90 -0.02 -7.43
N HIS A 30 -1.51 0.99 -8.07
CA HIS A 30 -0.85 2.27 -8.30
C HIS A 30 -0.59 3.03 -6.99
N VAL A 31 -1.54 2.99 -6.05
CA VAL A 31 -1.37 3.52 -4.68
C VAL A 31 -0.19 2.82 -3.99
N MET A 32 -0.16 1.48 -4.02
CA MET A 32 0.92 0.70 -3.42
C MET A 32 2.28 1.04 -4.02
N LYS A 33 2.37 1.24 -5.34
CA LYS A 33 3.62 1.66 -5.98
C LYS A 33 4.13 3.02 -5.46
N ARG A 34 3.22 3.98 -5.23
CA ARG A 34 3.56 5.29 -4.66
C ARG A 34 3.90 5.22 -3.17
N LEU A 35 3.20 4.38 -2.41
CA LEU A 35 3.56 4.06 -1.03
C LEU A 35 4.99 3.54 -0.97
N LEU A 36 5.34 2.56 -1.81
CA LEU A 36 6.67 1.96 -1.78
C LEU A 36 7.77 2.97 -2.15
N ALA A 37 7.51 3.89 -3.09
CA ALA A 37 8.42 4.98 -3.41
C ALA A 37 8.58 5.99 -2.25
N SER A 38 7.55 6.14 -1.40
CA SER A 38 7.56 7.06 -0.25
C SER A 38 8.34 6.50 0.94
N LEU A 39 8.75 5.23 0.92
CA LEU A 39 9.48 4.58 2.01
C LEU A 39 10.87 5.15 2.29
N CYS A 40 11.41 5.99 1.39
CA CYS A 40 12.65 6.72 1.65
C CYS A 40 12.57 7.59 2.93
N VAL A 41 11.36 8.00 3.35
CA VAL A 41 11.13 8.71 4.62
C VAL A 41 11.24 7.82 5.86
N ARG A 42 11.46 6.51 5.67
CA ARG A 42 11.69 5.50 6.71
C ARG A 42 12.89 4.60 6.33
N PRO A 43 14.14 5.07 6.52
CA PRO A 43 15.32 4.34 6.08
C PRO A 43 15.46 2.93 6.67
N HIS A 44 15.10 2.74 7.95
CA HIS A 44 15.16 1.43 8.62
C HIS A 44 14.27 0.37 7.95
N LEU A 45 13.13 0.84 7.45
CA LEU A 45 12.16 0.07 6.72
C LEU A 45 12.71 -0.24 5.31
N ALA A 46 13.25 0.77 4.61
CA ALA A 46 13.78 0.66 3.25
C ALA A 46 14.93 -0.36 3.12
N VAL A 47 15.77 -0.48 4.15
CA VAL A 47 16.92 -1.40 4.19
C VAL A 47 16.50 -2.87 4.30
N SER A 48 15.35 -3.16 4.93
CA SER A 48 14.92 -4.54 5.19
C SER A 48 14.49 -5.30 3.93
N GLY A 49 13.95 -4.58 2.93
CA GLY A 49 13.37 -5.15 1.71
C GLY A 49 12.16 -6.07 1.94
N LYS A 50 11.70 -6.23 3.19
CA LYS A 50 10.59 -7.10 3.59
C LYS A 50 9.59 -6.27 4.38
N TRP A 51 8.38 -6.18 3.85
CA TRP A 51 7.38 -5.26 4.34
C TRP A 51 6.21 -6.02 4.94
N LEU A 52 5.75 -5.62 6.11
CA LEU A 52 4.49 -6.11 6.66
C LEU A 52 3.41 -5.07 6.40
N LEU A 53 2.33 -5.48 5.74
CA LEU A 53 1.20 -4.61 5.43
C LEU A 53 -0.03 -5.11 6.17
N LEU A 54 -0.58 -4.25 7.04
CA LEU A 54 -1.88 -4.47 7.68
C LEU A 54 -2.92 -3.59 6.99
N HIS A 55 -3.95 -4.20 6.43
CA HIS A 55 -5.10 -3.51 5.84
C HIS A 55 -6.36 -4.37 5.96
N ASP A 56 -7.51 -3.80 5.60
CA ASP A 56 -8.77 -4.51 5.61
C ASP A 56 -8.94 -5.42 4.39
N ASN A 57 -9.83 -6.41 4.52
CA ASN A 57 -10.14 -7.40 3.47
C ASN A 57 -11.11 -6.87 2.40
N ALA A 58 -11.14 -5.56 2.15
CA ALA A 58 -12.01 -4.99 1.11
C ALA A 58 -11.73 -5.64 -0.24
N ARG A 59 -12.78 -5.81 -1.05
CA ARG A 59 -12.69 -6.49 -2.37
C ARG A 59 -11.53 -5.97 -3.24
N PRO A 60 -11.28 -4.65 -3.36
CA PRO A 60 -10.17 -4.16 -4.16
C PRO A 60 -8.79 -4.57 -3.65
N HIS A 61 -8.65 -4.91 -2.37
CA HIS A 61 -7.36 -5.28 -1.77
C HIS A 61 -7.09 -6.78 -1.90
N THR A 62 -8.14 -7.61 -1.94
CA THR A 62 -8.02 -9.07 -1.98
C THR A 62 -8.01 -9.67 -3.39
N VAL A 63 -8.22 -8.85 -4.43
CA VAL A 63 -8.19 -9.32 -5.82
C VAL A 63 -6.80 -9.79 -6.24
N MET A 64 -6.76 -10.73 -7.20
CA MET A 64 -5.54 -11.40 -7.65
C MET A 64 -4.45 -10.46 -8.15
N CYS A 65 -4.79 -9.35 -8.81
CA CYS A 65 -3.79 -8.41 -9.31
C CYS A 65 -3.04 -7.70 -8.16
N VAL A 66 -3.72 -7.41 -7.06
CA VAL A 66 -3.11 -6.81 -5.87
C VAL A 66 -2.24 -7.83 -5.15
N ARG A 67 -2.76 -9.03 -4.89
CA ARG A 67 -1.96 -10.10 -4.25
C ARG A 67 -0.68 -10.42 -5.04
N ARG A 68 -0.78 -10.48 -6.37
CA ARG A 68 0.39 -10.69 -7.24
C ARG A 68 1.38 -9.52 -7.14
N PHE A 69 0.88 -8.29 -7.14
CA PHE A 69 1.72 -7.10 -6.98
C PHE A 69 2.48 -7.13 -5.64
N LEU A 70 1.77 -7.37 -4.53
CA LEU A 70 2.37 -7.42 -3.19
C LEU A 70 3.45 -8.51 -3.09
N SER A 71 3.17 -9.70 -3.63
CA SER A 71 4.14 -10.79 -3.72
C SER A 71 5.40 -10.40 -4.52
N GLN A 72 5.24 -9.76 -5.68
CA GLN A 72 6.36 -9.29 -6.50
C GLN A 72 7.20 -8.21 -5.80
N GLN A 73 6.59 -7.42 -4.93
CA GLN A 73 7.26 -6.37 -4.15
C GLN A 73 7.75 -6.86 -2.78
N GLN A 74 7.68 -8.17 -2.50
CA GLN A 74 8.08 -8.77 -1.21
C GLN A 74 7.36 -8.14 -0.01
N VAL A 75 6.09 -7.75 -0.22
CA VAL A 75 5.18 -7.28 0.82
C VAL A 75 4.37 -8.46 1.31
N THR A 76 4.42 -8.70 2.62
CA THR A 76 3.65 -9.73 3.32
C THR A 76 2.40 -9.08 3.92
N GLU A 77 1.23 -9.53 3.47
CA GLU A 77 -0.05 -9.15 4.08
C GLU A 77 -0.19 -9.83 5.46
N LEU A 78 -0.57 -9.04 6.47
CA LEU A 78 -0.97 -9.53 7.78
C LEU A 78 -2.49 -9.70 7.78
N LEU A 79 -2.96 -10.91 8.08
CA LEU A 79 -4.38 -11.28 8.17
C LEU A 79 -4.99 -10.93 9.53
#